data_AF-A0A9E0VZZ1-F1
#
_entry.id   AF-A0A9E0VZZ1-F1
#
_cell.length_a   1.000
_cell.length_b   1.000
_cell.length_c   1.000
_cell.angle_alpha   90.00
_cell.angle_beta   90.00
_cell.angle_gamma   90.00
#
_symmetry.space_group_name_H-M   'P 1'
#
loop_
_entity.id
_entity.type
_entity.pdbx_description
1 polymer ?
#
loop_
_entity_poly.entity_id
_entity_poly.type
_entity_poly.pdbx_seq_one_letter_code
_entity_poly.pdbx_strand_id
1 'polypeptide(L)'
;MSSLNQDIQTVAGLKETHGSAWDAINPESAARMRAQNKFKTGLDIAQYTADVMRADMAAFDADKTKYTQSLGCWHGFIGQQKMISIKKH
;
A
#
# COMPACT_ATOMS: atom_id res chain seq x y z
N MET A 1 -2.17 14.82 10.23
CA MET A 1 -1.73 15.11 8.84
C MET A 1 -1.84 13.82 8.04
N SER A 2 -2.29 13.85 6.78
CA SER A 2 -2.29 12.64 5.93
C SER A 2 -0.86 12.18 5.67
N SER A 3 -0.63 10.88 5.39
CA SER A 3 0.72 10.39 5.09
C SER A 3 1.34 11.11 3.88
N LEU A 4 0.52 11.50 2.91
CA LEU A 4 0.94 12.27 1.74
C LEU A 4 1.48 13.65 2.14
N ASN A 5 0.80 14.40 3.00
CA ASN A 5 1.27 15.72 3.44
C ASN A 5 2.60 15.62 4.20
N GLN A 6 2.79 14.53 4.96
CA GLN A 6 4.04 14.29 5.67
C GLN A 6 5.19 13.92 4.71
N ASP A 7 4.92 13.13 3.68
CA ASP A 7 5.90 12.84 2.62
C ASP A 7 6.26 14.10 1.82
N ILE A 8 5.30 14.98 1.52
CA ILE A 8 5.55 16.28 0.87
C ILE A 8 6.52 17.12 1.70
N GLN A 9 6.22 17.27 2.99
CA GLN A 9 7.09 18.03 3.92
C GLN A 9 8.49 17.41 4.01
N THR A 10 8.58 16.08 4.06
CA THR A 10 9.86 15.37 4.10
C THR A 10 10.69 15.63 2.84
N VAL A 11 10.09 15.56 1.65
CA VAL A 11 10.81 15.82 0.40
C VAL A 11 11.14 17.32 0.25
N ALA A 12 10.27 18.22 0.70
CA ALA A 12 10.55 19.65 0.71
C ALA A 12 11.77 19.99 1.58
N GLY A 13 11.85 19.42 2.80
CA GLY A 13 13.02 19.60 3.66
C GLY A 13 14.32 19.03 3.07
N LEU A 14 14.24 17.89 2.36
CA LEU A 14 15.40 17.34 1.64
C LEU A 14 15.82 18.26 0.47
N LYS A 15 14.87 18.80 -0.29
CA LYS A 15 15.15 19.75 -1.36
C LYS A 15 15.84 21.01 -0.82
N GLU A 16 15.36 21.56 0.29
CA GLU A 16 15.99 22.71 0.95
C GLU A 16 17.43 22.39 1.38
N THR A 17 17.67 21.21 1.94
CA THR A 17 19.02 20.76 2.37
C THR A 17 20.00 20.66 1.19
N HIS A 18 19.53 20.23 0.01
CA HIS A 18 20.35 20.08 -1.19
C HIS A 18 20.41 21.34 -2.07
N GLY A 19 19.62 22.37 -1.75
CA GLY A 19 19.65 23.69 -2.40
C GLY A 19 19.39 23.63 -3.90
N SER A 20 20.05 24.54 -4.64
CA SER A 20 19.82 24.75 -6.08
C SER A 20 20.07 23.52 -6.94
N ALA A 21 20.87 22.55 -6.47
CA ALA A 21 21.09 21.29 -7.18
C ALA A 21 19.79 20.48 -7.36
N TRP A 22 18.76 20.71 -6.53
CA TRP A 22 17.49 19.99 -6.54
C TRP A 22 16.30 20.86 -6.95
N ASP A 23 16.52 22.03 -7.55
CA ASP A 23 15.44 22.98 -7.92
C ASP A 23 14.37 22.36 -8.83
N ALA A 24 14.78 21.46 -9.72
CA ALA A 24 13.89 20.75 -10.65
C ALA A 24 12.99 19.68 -9.97
N ILE A 25 13.27 19.31 -8.72
CA ILE A 25 12.47 18.31 -8.00
C ILE A 25 11.18 18.95 -7.49
N ASN A 26 10.05 18.36 -7.85
CA ASN A 26 8.74 18.68 -7.29
C ASN A 26 8.44 17.77 -6.07
N PRO A 27 8.36 18.31 -4.84
CA PRO A 27 8.11 17.52 -3.64
C PRO A 27 6.80 16.72 -3.67
N GLU A 28 5.75 17.28 -4.26
CA GLU A 28 4.45 16.61 -4.37
C GLU A 28 4.50 15.42 -5.32
N SER A 29 5.13 15.58 -6.48
CA SER A 29 5.31 14.48 -7.42
C SER A 29 6.08 13.31 -6.78
N ALA A 30 7.18 13.59 -6.08
CA ALA A 30 7.96 12.57 -5.38
C ALA A 30 7.18 11.92 -4.23
N ALA A 31 6.39 12.69 -3.47
CA ALA A 31 5.53 12.16 -2.42
C ALA A 31 4.44 11.22 -2.99
N ARG A 32 3.84 11.58 -4.13
CA ARG A 32 2.89 10.69 -4.84
C ARG A 32 3.56 9.39 -5.30
N MET A 33 4.80 9.45 -5.79
CA MET A 33 5.56 8.23 -6.14
C MET A 33 5.79 7.33 -4.92
N ARG A 34 6.11 7.90 -3.75
CA ARG A 34 6.22 7.13 -2.49
C ARG A 34 4.89 6.50 -2.09
N ALA A 35 3.79 7.24 -2.20
CA ALA A 35 2.46 6.73 -1.86
C ALA A 35 2.01 5.59 -2.81
N GLN A 36 2.36 5.68 -4.10
CA GLN A 36 2.10 4.64 -5.09
C GLN A 36 2.91 3.37 -4.83
N ASN A 37 4.09 3.49 -4.20
CA ASN A 37 4.92 2.37 -3.76
C ASN A 37 4.83 2.16 -2.23
N LYS A 38 3.61 1.88 -1.75
CA LYS A 38 3.32 1.71 -0.32
C LYS A 38 4.12 0.55 0.31
N PHE A 39 4.15 -0.60 -0.36
CA PHE A 39 4.88 -1.79 0.10
C PHE A 39 6.21 -1.88 -0.64
N LYS A 40 7.31 -1.52 0.03
CA LYS A 40 8.63 -1.39 -0.59
C LYS A 40 9.31 -2.74 -0.79
N THR A 41 8.99 -3.70 0.07
CA THR A 41 9.58 -5.05 0.04
C THR A 41 8.51 -6.13 0.15
N GLY A 42 8.85 -7.35 -0.24
CA GLY A 42 7.99 -8.51 -0.06
C GLY A 42 7.72 -8.84 1.42
N LEU A 43 8.64 -8.51 2.32
CA LEU A 43 8.47 -8.71 3.76
C LEU A 43 7.37 -7.80 4.33
N ASP A 44 7.27 -6.56 3.83
CA ASP A 44 6.20 -5.64 4.23
C ASP A 44 4.83 -6.19 3.82
N ILE A 45 4.73 -6.80 2.64
CA ILE A 45 3.51 -7.46 2.15
C ILE A 45 3.19 -8.68 3.02
N ALA A 46 4.19 -9.51 3.32
CA ALA A 46 4.02 -10.72 4.11
C ALA A 46 3.52 -10.39 5.53
N GLN A 47 4.14 -9.43 6.21
CA GLN A 47 3.72 -9.01 7.55
C GLN A 47 2.30 -8.46 7.54
N TYR A 48 2.01 -7.51 6.65
CA TYR A 48 0.68 -6.90 6.55
C TYR A 48 -0.43 -7.94 6.28
N THR A 49 -0.21 -8.86 5.33
CA THR A 49 -1.21 -9.88 5.00
C THR A 49 -1.36 -10.95 6.07
N ALA A 50 -0.30 -11.28 6.81
CA ALA A 50 -0.37 -12.18 7.95
C ALA A 50 -1.25 -11.59 9.07
N ASP A 51 -1.09 -10.29 9.36
CA ASP A 51 -1.89 -9.61 10.39
C ASP A 51 -3.39 -9.59 10.00
N VAL A 52 -3.71 -9.33 8.73
CA VAL A 52 -5.08 -9.39 8.21
C VAL A 52 -5.66 -10.79 8.37
N MET A 53 -4.94 -11.82 7.94
CA MET A 53 -5.43 -13.20 8.04
C MET A 53 -5.67 -13.63 9.48
N ARG A 54 -4.82 -13.21 10.43
CA ARG A 54 -5.01 -13.49 11.87
C ARG A 54 -6.25 -12.80 12.43
N ALA A 55 -6.52 -11.56 12.01
CA ALA A 55 -7.74 -10.87 12.39
C ALA A 55 -8.99 -11.57 11.83
N ASP A 56 -8.95 -12.03 10.58
CA ASP A 56 -10.04 -12.77 9.95
C ASP A 56 -10.31 -14.11 10.67
N MET A 57 -9.25 -14.83 11.08
CA MET A 57 -9.39 -16.05 11.89
C MET A 57 -10.10 -15.78 13.23
N ALA A 58 -9.69 -14.73 13.95
CA ALA A 58 -10.34 -14.35 15.20
C ALA A 58 -11.81 -13.95 15.00
N ALA A 59 -12.12 -13.26 13.89
CA ALA A 59 -13.49 -12.90 13.53
C ALA A 59 -14.35 -14.14 13.26
N PHE A 60 -13.80 -15.14 12.56
CA PHE A 60 -14.47 -16.42 12.32
C PHE A 60 -14.64 -17.26 13.59
N ASP A 61 -13.70 -17.19 14.53
CA ASP A 61 -13.83 -17.85 15.83
C ASP A 61 -15.00 -17.30 16.64
N ALA A 62 -15.19 -15.98 16.62
CA ALA A 62 -16.32 -15.32 17.27
C ALA A 62 -17.65 -15.53 16.51
N ASP A 63 -17.61 -15.62 15.18
CA ASP A 63 -18.81 -15.74 14.33
C ASP A 63 -18.51 -16.56 13.07
N LYS A 64 -19.08 -17.77 13.02
CA LYS A 64 -18.86 -18.74 11.93
C LYS A 64 -19.44 -18.30 10.58
N THR A 65 -20.26 -17.25 10.54
CA THR A 65 -20.74 -16.67 9.27
C THR A 65 -19.70 -15.78 8.60
N LYS A 66 -18.66 -15.33 9.32
CA LYS A 66 -17.59 -14.46 8.82
C LYS A 66 -16.41 -15.26 8.26
N TYR A 67 -16.68 -16.10 7.27
CA TYR A 67 -15.63 -16.85 6.58
C TYR A 67 -15.03 -16.04 5.42
N THR A 68 -13.83 -16.42 5.00
CA THR A 68 -13.12 -15.81 3.86
C THR A 68 -13.10 -16.74 2.65
N GLN A 69 -13.03 -16.19 1.44
CA GLN A 69 -12.98 -16.96 0.20
C GLN A 69 -11.81 -16.53 -0.70
N SER A 70 -11.40 -17.42 -1.59
CA SER A 70 -10.43 -17.11 -2.63
C SER A 70 -10.70 -17.93 -3.89
N LEU A 71 -10.12 -17.49 -5.00
CA LEU A 71 -10.01 -18.25 -6.25
C LEU A 71 -8.53 -18.33 -6.63
N GLY A 72 -8.10 -19.51 -7.05
CA GLY A 72 -6.74 -19.74 -7.54
C GLY A 72 -6.46 -18.87 -8.77
N CYS A 73 -5.28 -18.26 -8.81
CA CYS A 73 -4.82 -17.46 -9.94
C CYS A 73 -3.47 -18.00 -10.42
N TRP A 74 -3.42 -18.49 -11.65
CA TRP A 74 -2.23 -19.11 -12.23
C TRP A 74 -1.23 -18.08 -12.80
N HIS A 75 -1.60 -16.80 -12.85
CA HIS A 75 -0.74 -15.71 -13.29
C HIS A 75 -1.09 -14.39 -12.60
N GLY A 76 -0.08 -13.51 -12.43
CA GLY A 76 -0.24 -12.23 -11.74
C GLY A 76 -1.32 -11.33 -12.35
N PHE A 77 -1.42 -11.29 -13.68
CA PHE A 77 -2.45 -10.52 -14.38
C PHE A 77 -3.88 -10.97 -14.01
N ILE A 78 -4.10 -12.29 -13.89
CA ILE A 78 -5.41 -12.84 -13.49
C ILE A 78 -5.73 -12.45 -12.05
N GLY A 79 -4.74 -12.53 -11.15
CA GLY A 79 -4.87 -12.07 -9.77
C GLY A 79 -5.21 -10.58 -9.66
N GLN A 80 -4.57 -9.74 -10.48
CA GLN A 80 -4.84 -8.31 -10.55
C GLN A 80 -6.28 -8.02 -11.01
N GLN A 81 -6.73 -8.65 -12.10
CA GLN A 81 -8.10 -8.46 -12.59
C GLN A 81 -9.15 -8.92 -11.58
N LYS A 82 -8.90 -10.03 -10.87
CA LYS A 82 -9.76 -10.51 -9.78
C LYS A 82 -9.94 -9.42 -8.71
N MET A 83 -8.84 -8.83 -8.22
CA MET A 83 -8.93 -7.81 -7.16
C MET A 83 -9.55 -6.50 -7.64
N ILE A 84 -9.29 -6.08 -8.88
CA ILE A 84 -9.96 -4.91 -9.46
C ILE A 84 -11.46 -5.12 -9.54
N SER A 85 -11.92 -6.30 -9.99
CA SER A 85 -13.33 -6.65 -10.07
C SER A 85 -14.01 -6.66 -8.70
N ILE A 86 -13.39 -7.27 -7.67
CA ILE A 86 -13.92 -7.28 -6.30
C ILE A 86 -14.09 -5.87 -5.73
N LYS A 87 -13.20 -4.93 -6.04
CA LYS A 87 -13.31 -3.55 -5.56
C LYS A 87 -14.30 -2.69 -6.35
N LYS A 88 -14.65 -3.11 -7.56
CA LYS A 88 -15.60 -2.40 -8.43
C LYS A 88 -17.05 -2.66 -8.00
N HIS A 89 -17.33 -3.85 -7.49
CA HIS A 89 -18.67 -4.33 -7.12
C HIS A 89 -18.82 -4.40 -5.59
#